data_AF-A0A0G4L7J8-F1
#
_entry.id   AF-A0A0G4L7J8-F1
#
_cell.length_a   1.000
_cell.length_b   1.000
_cell.length_c   1.000
_cell.angle_alpha   90.00
_cell.angle_beta   90.00
_cell.angle_gamma   90.00
#
_symmetry.space_group_name_H-M   'P 1'
#
loop_
_entity.id
_entity.type
_entity.pdbx_description
1 polymer ?
#
loop_
_entity_poly.entity_id
_entity_poly.type
_entity_poly.pdbx_seq_one_letter_code
_entity_poly.pdbx_strand_id
1 'polypeptide(L)' 'MGYWDGMRWKRRKQSNNWSEKAKRRKTTGTGRMRSLADVSRRFKNGFQTGGPKGARGAANPNPSKE' A
#
# COMPACT_ATOMS: atom_id res chain seq x y z
N MET A 1 -21.90 -24.72 -24.38
CA MET A 1 -20.63 -24.56 -25.13
C MET A 1 -19.74 -23.64 -24.30
N GLY A 2 -18.99 -24.22 -23.36
CA GLY A 2 -18.24 -23.47 -22.35
C GLY A 2 -16.75 -23.68 -22.55
N TYR A 3 -16.11 -22.73 -23.21
CA TYR A 3 -14.66 -22.52 -23.23
C TYR A 3 -14.56 -21.00 -23.42
N TRP A 4 -14.05 -20.20 -22.49
CA TRP A 4 -12.64 -20.11 -22.12
C TRP A 4 -12.54 -19.39 -20.77
N ASP A 5 -12.39 -20.13 -19.68
CA ASP A 5 -11.94 -19.55 -18.42
C ASP A 5 -10.43 -19.81 -18.27
N GLY A 6 -9.68 -18.76 -17.94
CA GLY A 6 -8.54 -18.90 -17.04
C GLY A 6 -7.18 -19.27 -17.61
N MET A 7 -6.57 -18.42 -18.45
CA MET A 7 -5.09 -18.34 -18.52
C MET A 7 -4.55 -17.15 -17.73
N ARG A 8 -4.51 -17.29 -16.39
CA ARG A 8 -3.83 -16.33 -15.50
C ARG A 8 -2.33 -16.65 -15.36
N TRP A 9 -1.59 -16.55 -16.47
CA TRP A 9 -0.16 -16.89 -16.58
C TRP A 9 0.80 -15.73 -16.26
N LYS A 10 0.62 -15.02 -15.14
CA LYS A 10 1.67 -14.09 -14.65
C LYS A 10 1.48 -13.74 -13.18
N ARG A 11 2.03 -14.58 -12.29
CA ARG A 11 2.07 -14.32 -10.84
C ARG A 11 3.46 -13.94 -10.33
N ARG A 12 4.51 -14.13 -11.13
CA ARG A 12 5.91 -13.81 -10.75
C ARG A 12 6.46 -12.69 -11.63
N LYS A 13 7.04 -11.67 -11.00
CA LYS A 13 7.76 -10.59 -11.70
C LYS A 13 9.01 -11.21 -12.35
N GLN A 14 9.14 -11.11 -13.67
CA GLN A 14 10.29 -11.62 -14.41
C GLN A 14 11.51 -10.75 -14.07
N SER A 15 12.54 -11.36 -13.48
CA SER A 15 13.80 -10.71 -13.13
C SER A 15 14.76 -10.76 -14.32
N ASN A 16 14.94 -9.63 -15.00
CA ASN A 16 15.89 -9.54 -16.11
C ASN A 16 17.31 -9.34 -15.54
N ASN A 17 18.13 -10.40 -15.47
CA ASN A 17 19.51 -10.29 -14.99
C ASN A 17 20.46 -9.64 -16.01
N TRP A 18 20.12 -9.70 -17.28
CA TRP A 18 20.95 -9.19 -18.39
C TRP A 18 20.77 -7.69 -18.66
N SER A 19 19.86 -7.00 -17.98
CA SER A 19 19.62 -5.56 -18.19
C SER A 19 19.49 -4.81 -16.87
N GLU A 20 20.54 -4.10 -16.49
CA GLU A 20 20.57 -3.28 -15.28
C GLU A 20 19.53 -2.14 -15.33
N LYS A 21 19.34 -1.52 -16.50
CA LYS A 21 18.36 -0.46 -16.73
C LYS A 21 16.92 -0.96 -16.49
N ALA A 22 16.62 -2.20 -16.86
CA ALA A 22 15.31 -2.79 -16.61
C ALA A 22 15.06 -2.98 -15.10
N LYS A 23 16.08 -3.40 -14.34
CA LYS A 23 16.01 -3.50 -12.86
C LYS A 23 15.73 -2.13 -12.24
N ARG A 24 16.47 -1.08 -12.62
CA ARG A 24 16.31 0.30 -12.09
C ARG A 24 14.92 0.88 -12.33
N ARG A 25 14.23 0.50 -13.40
CA ARG A 25 12.86 0.99 -13.71
C ARG A 25 11.76 0.31 -12.90
N LYS A 26 12.02 -0.87 -12.32
CA LYS A 26 10.99 -1.73 -11.70
C LYS A 26 11.24 -1.99 -10.21
N THR A 27 12.30 -1.43 -9.67
CA THR A 27 12.66 -1.50 -8.25
C THR A 27 11.68 -0.69 -7.39
N THR A 28 11.63 -1.00 -6.10
CA THR A 28 10.87 -0.25 -5.11
C THR A 28 11.38 1.19 -5.05
N GLY A 29 10.49 2.17 -4.92
CA GLY A 29 10.85 3.59 -4.90
C GLY A 29 10.66 4.32 -6.23
N THR A 30 10.56 3.63 -7.37
CA THR A 30 10.38 4.26 -8.70
C THR A 30 8.93 4.66 -9.00
N GLY A 31 7.99 4.48 -8.06
CA GLY A 31 6.56 4.76 -8.24
C GLY A 31 5.95 5.48 -7.04
N ARG A 32 4.62 5.64 -7.04
CA ARG A 32 3.89 6.50 -6.07
C ARG A 32 3.96 6.08 -4.60
N MET A 33 4.52 4.91 -4.27
CA MET A 33 4.71 4.38 -2.90
C MET A 33 3.56 4.70 -1.91
N ARG A 34 2.28 4.62 -2.32
CA ARG A 34 1.14 5.12 -1.52
C ARG A 34 1.14 4.60 -0.07
N SER A 35 1.52 3.34 0.13
CA SER A 35 1.59 2.75 1.46
C SER A 35 2.91 3.06 2.17
N LEU A 36 4.04 2.92 1.47
CA LEU A 36 5.39 3.03 2.06
C LEU A 36 5.79 4.48 2.36
N ALA A 37 5.28 5.45 1.61
CA ALA A 37 5.59 6.86 1.79
C ALA A 37 5.22 7.37 3.19
N ASP A 38 4.07 6.93 3.71
CA ASP A 38 3.59 7.30 5.05
C ASP A 38 4.21 6.50 6.19
N VAL A 39 4.92 5.40 5.90
CA VAL A 39 5.47 4.51 6.94
C VAL A 39 6.48 5.25 7.82
N SER A 40 7.32 6.12 7.24
CA SER A 40 8.32 6.89 7.99
C SER A 40 7.68 7.80 9.04
N ARG A 41 6.58 8.45 8.68
CA ARG A 41 5.78 9.31 9.58
C ARG A 41 5.05 8.49 10.64
N ARG A 42 4.42 7.37 10.23
CA ARG A 42 3.71 6.47 11.16
C ARG A 42 4.66 5.82 12.17
N PHE A 43 5.88 5.49 11.76
CA PHE A 43 6.90 4.94 12.64
C PHE A 43 7.26 5.92 13.76
N LYS A 44 7.50 7.19 13.44
CA LYS A 44 7.76 8.24 14.44
C LYS A 44 6.58 8.43 15.40
N ASN A 45 5.36 8.22 14.92
CA ASN A 45 4.13 8.33 15.69
C ASN A 45 3.72 7.01 16.39
N GLY A 46 4.59 5.99 16.43
CA GLY A 46 4.30 4.72 17.10
C GLY A 46 3.14 3.92 16.51
N PHE A 47 2.85 4.11 15.21
CA PHE A 47 1.74 3.46 14.49
C PHE A 47 0.34 3.65 15.11
N GLN A 48 0.14 4.75 15.84
CA GLN A 48 -1.16 5.10 16.43
C GLN A 48 -2.26 5.15 15.36
N THR A 49 -3.43 4.59 15.70
CA THR A 49 -4.64 4.62 14.89
C THR A 49 -5.58 5.70 15.43
N GLY A 50 -6.26 6.43 14.53
CA GLY A 50 -7.12 7.55 14.89
C GLY A 50 -6.48 8.92 14.65
N GLY A 51 -7.25 9.98 14.93
CA GLY A 51 -6.79 11.36 14.83
C GLY A 51 -5.91 11.75 16.02
N PRO A 52 -5.05 12.79 15.89
CA PRO A 52 -4.29 13.31 17.01
C PRO A 52 -5.23 13.77 18.13
N LYS A 53 -4.81 13.62 19.39
CA LYS A 53 -5.53 14.14 20.56
C LYS A 53 -5.78 15.64 20.36
N GLY A 54 -7.05 16.03 20.23
CA GLY A 54 -7.46 17.43 20.03
C GLY A 54 -7.62 17.89 18.58
N ALA A 55 -7.62 16.97 17.60
CA ALA A 55 -7.94 17.32 16.22
C ALA A 55 -9.34 17.95 16.12
N ARG A 56 -9.42 19.21 15.67
CA ARG A 56 -10.68 19.88 15.35
C ARG A 56 -11.27 19.24 14.09
N GLY A 57 -12.10 18.20 14.27
CA GLY A 57 -12.84 17.58 13.16
C GLY A 57 -13.13 16.08 13.23
N ALA A 58 -12.85 15.37 14.33
CA ALA A 58 -13.29 13.98 14.49
C ALA A 58 -14.53 13.91 15.40
N ALA A 59 -15.71 14.15 14.83
CA ALA A 59 -16.96 13.78 15.48
C ALA A 59 -17.05 12.25 15.50
N ASN A 60 -16.81 11.64 16.66
CA ASN A 60 -17.11 10.24 16.90
C ASN A 60 -18.58 10.14 17.33
N PRO A 61 -19.53 9.59 16.54
CA PRO A 61 -20.82 9.19 17.08
C PRO A 61 -20.61 7.89 17.87
N ASN A 62 -20.30 8.02 19.15
CA ASN A 62 -20.30 6.88 20.06
C ASN A 62 -21.76 6.50 20.34
N PRO A 63 -22.23 5.28 20.04
CA PRO A 63 -23.55 4.84 20.46
C PRO A 63 -23.61 4.85 22.00
N SER A 64 -24.58 5.58 22.52
CA SER A 64 -24.90 5.68 23.94
C SER A 64 -25.01 4.30 24.57
N LYS A 65 -24.30 4.11 25.69
CA LYS A 65 -24.47 3.01 26.64
C LYS A 65 -25.96 2.90 27.05
N GLU A 66 -26.50 1.68 27.05
CA GLU A 66 -27.62 1.28 27.91
C GLU A 66 -27.18 1.23 29.38
#